data_AF-A0A2N2MIR9-F1
#
_entry.id   AF-A0A2N2MIR9-F1
#
_cell.length_a   1.000
_cell.length_b   1.000
_cell.length_c   1.000
_cell.angle_alpha   90.00
_cell.angle_beta   90.00
_cell.angle_gamma   90.00
#
_symmetry.space_group_name_H-M   'P 1'
#
loop_
_entity.id
_entity.type
_entity.pdbx_description
1 polymer ?
#
loop_
_entity_poly.entity_id
_entity_poly.type
_entity_poly.pdbx_seq_one_letter_code
_entity_poly.pdbx_strand_id
1 'polypeptide(L)'
;MLSLNWNGKQRRDPQPVSLTLDSIIHPGGIDYPQENPLNRLYLGDNFALMASLLDEYEGKVDLIYADPPFFTNRKFTARIGRGEDSRKPAEWQLAEGYGDSWLDLDEYIQFLYERLLLMHRLLAPTGTLYLHLDWHADAYARLLLDEIFGPDRLLNEIIWTYHGPSPIRSAFNRKHDLILSYTKSDTYTFNADAVRVPYDQTTVKTFASSLKAGFGKVPNLERGKVPEDWWYFPVVARLHNERTGYPTQKPEALLARIILASSNPGDLVADFFCGSGTTPLVAARHGRRFLATDTAFRAIQTAKTRLVREKSQPFGIFLGDETRKKETGLPSDFTLSGQEISLGPKAAPVYWELDPDWDGSTFRSYAQALQPLRHGDIPRSLTLPPRSGKVCIRSVTADGAQSEFALE
;
A
#
# COMPACT_ATOMS: atom_id res chain seq x y z
N MET A 1 28.52 -19.31 6.88
CA MET A 1 27.48 -18.28 6.73
C MET A 1 27.45 -17.93 5.25
N LEU A 2 26.29 -18.05 4.59
CA LEU A 2 26.15 -17.71 3.17
C LEU A 2 26.23 -16.19 3.02
N SER A 3 26.97 -15.69 2.02
CA SER A 3 27.08 -14.25 1.75
C SER A 3 27.14 -13.98 0.25
N LEU A 4 26.32 -13.07 -0.25
CA LEU A 4 26.37 -12.58 -1.63
C LEU A 4 27.35 -11.40 -1.73
N ASN A 5 28.26 -11.37 -2.71
CA ASN A 5 29.22 -10.28 -2.87
C ASN A 5 28.96 -9.49 -4.16
N TRP A 6 29.10 -8.17 -4.09
CA TRP A 6 29.05 -7.24 -5.22
C TRP A 6 29.97 -6.03 -4.95
N ASN A 7 30.27 -5.22 -5.95
CA ASN A 7 31.17 -4.09 -5.75
C ASN A 7 30.50 -3.02 -4.90
N GLY A 8 31.21 -2.53 -3.88
CA GLY A 8 30.68 -1.50 -2.99
C GLY A 8 29.65 -2.02 -1.98
N LYS A 9 29.52 -3.34 -1.79
CA LYS A 9 28.73 -3.91 -0.69
C LYS A 9 29.16 -3.32 0.64
N GLN A 10 28.22 -2.61 1.27
CA GLN A 10 28.41 -2.04 2.59
C GLN A 10 27.07 -2.01 3.34
N ARG A 11 27.13 -2.11 4.66
CA ARG A 11 25.97 -1.83 5.50
C ARG A 11 26.00 -0.35 5.85
N ARG A 12 25.18 0.47 5.18
CA ARG A 12 24.95 1.87 5.60
C ARG A 12 23.82 1.89 6.62
N ASP A 13 24.04 2.54 7.74
CA ASP A 13 22.95 2.93 8.63
C ASP A 13 22.50 4.34 8.20
N PRO A 14 21.26 4.50 7.69
CA PRO A 14 20.79 5.81 7.27
C PRO A 14 20.66 6.75 8.47
N GLN A 15 20.88 8.03 8.22
CA GLN A 15 20.55 9.07 9.20
C GLN A 15 19.02 9.17 9.29
N PRO A 16 18.43 9.09 10.50
CA PRO A 16 17.02 9.37 10.70
C PRO A 16 16.66 10.78 10.21
N VAL A 17 15.51 10.88 9.56
CA VAL A 17 14.89 12.15 9.15
C VAL A 17 13.90 12.64 10.19
N SER A 18 13.66 13.95 10.23
CA SER A 18 12.60 14.51 11.07
C SER A 18 11.23 14.16 10.49
N LEU A 19 10.33 13.68 11.35
CA LEU A 19 8.96 13.35 10.98
C LEU A 19 8.03 14.46 11.44
N THR A 20 7.44 15.19 10.50
CA THR A 20 6.43 16.21 10.79
C THR A 20 5.04 15.65 10.50
N LEU A 21 4.14 15.69 11.49
CA LEU A 21 2.73 15.38 11.28
C LEU A 21 2.09 16.51 10.46
N ASP A 22 1.75 16.23 9.20
CA ASP A 22 1.09 17.19 8.31
C ASP A 22 -0.42 17.20 8.50
N SER A 23 -1.03 16.02 8.58
CA SER A 23 -2.47 15.90 8.70
C SER A 23 -2.93 14.66 9.46
N ILE A 24 -4.06 14.81 10.13
CA ILE A 24 -4.87 13.72 10.68
C ILE A 24 -6.12 13.64 9.82
N ILE A 25 -6.37 12.47 9.23
CA ILE A 25 -7.54 12.25 8.40
C ILE A 25 -8.58 11.49 9.20
N HIS A 26 -9.78 12.06 9.32
CA HIS A 26 -10.97 11.41 9.86
C HIS A 26 -11.93 11.08 8.71
N PRO A 27 -11.84 9.89 8.09
CA PRO A 27 -12.71 9.51 6.99
C PRO A 27 -14.20 9.68 7.31
N GLY A 28 -14.87 10.62 6.63
CA GLY A 28 -16.27 10.92 6.88
C GLY A 28 -16.58 11.52 8.26
N GLY A 29 -15.59 12.12 8.92
CA GLY A 29 -15.72 12.76 10.24
C GLY A 29 -15.69 11.79 11.42
N ILE A 30 -15.37 10.51 11.19
CA ILE A 30 -15.29 9.49 12.22
C ILE A 30 -14.30 9.91 13.32
N ASP A 31 -14.78 9.88 14.57
CA ASP A 31 -14.01 10.17 15.78
C ASP A 31 -13.33 11.56 15.84
N TYR A 32 -13.77 12.53 15.03
CA TYR A 32 -13.23 13.89 15.07
C TYR A 32 -13.59 14.64 16.37
N PRO A 33 -12.67 15.40 17.01
CA PRO A 33 -11.23 15.53 16.70
C PRO A 33 -10.33 14.60 17.54
N GLN A 34 -10.89 13.54 18.13
CA GLN A 34 -10.18 12.71 19.11
C GLN A 34 -9.18 11.74 18.45
N GLU A 35 -8.08 11.51 19.17
CA GLU A 35 -6.96 10.59 18.94
C GLU A 35 -5.77 11.06 18.09
N ASN A 36 -4.57 10.71 18.58
CA ASN A 36 -3.38 10.56 17.75
C ASN A 36 -3.51 9.23 17.00
N PRO A 37 -3.74 9.24 15.68
CA PRO A 37 -4.02 8.01 14.96
C PRO A 37 -2.84 7.04 15.02
N LEU A 38 -3.14 5.77 15.29
CA LEU A 38 -2.15 4.69 15.27
C LEU A 38 -1.75 4.30 13.85
N ASN A 39 -2.62 4.56 12.87
CA ASN A 39 -2.39 4.30 11.46
C ASN A 39 -1.63 5.45 10.83
N ARG A 40 -0.58 5.17 10.06
CA ARG A 40 0.31 6.21 9.54
C ARG A 40 0.70 5.97 8.08
N LEU A 41 0.52 7.02 7.27
CA LEU A 41 1.13 7.16 5.95
C LEU A 41 2.33 8.11 6.05
N TYR A 42 3.40 7.81 5.33
CA TYR A 42 4.60 8.64 5.28
C TYR A 42 4.94 9.02 3.85
N LEU A 43 5.17 10.31 3.62
CA LEU A 43 5.72 10.82 2.36
C LEU A 43 7.23 11.05 2.55
N GLY A 44 8.04 10.34 1.78
CA GLY A 44 9.50 10.50 1.77
C GLY A 44 10.24 9.24 1.33
N ASP A 45 11.57 9.31 1.30
CA ASP A 45 12.40 8.14 1.01
C ASP A 45 12.31 7.10 2.13
N ASN A 46 11.99 5.87 1.75
CA ASN A 46 11.72 4.79 2.70
C ASN A 46 12.96 4.33 3.48
N PHE A 47 14.18 4.54 2.98
CA PHE A 47 15.40 4.12 3.66
C PHE A 47 15.66 5.01 4.88
N ALA A 48 15.59 6.33 4.69
CA ALA A 48 15.76 7.28 5.79
C ALA A 48 14.56 7.28 6.76
N LEU A 49 13.33 7.14 6.23
CA LEU A 49 12.12 7.02 7.04
C LEU A 49 12.12 5.77 7.93
N MET A 50 12.48 4.60 7.40
CA MET A 50 12.58 3.38 8.22
C MET A 50 13.60 3.54 9.35
N ALA A 51 14.68 4.31 9.15
CA ALA A 51 15.61 4.64 10.22
C ALA A 51 14.92 5.40 11.36
N SER A 52 14.13 6.42 11.05
CA SER A 52 13.35 7.19 12.03
C SER A 52 12.30 6.36 12.76
N LEU A 53 11.82 5.28 12.15
CA LEU A 53 10.85 4.38 12.77
C LEU A 53 11.46 3.42 13.78
N LEU A 54 12.78 3.21 13.79
CA LEU A 54 13.42 2.24 14.68
C LEU A 54 13.20 2.61 16.16
N ASP A 55 13.27 3.89 16.52
CA ASP A 55 13.08 4.35 17.90
C ASP A 55 11.73 3.93 18.49
N GLU A 56 10.68 3.92 17.66
CA GLU A 56 9.33 3.57 18.08
C GLU A 56 8.96 2.10 17.78
N TYR A 57 9.44 1.53 16.68
CA TYR A 57 8.93 0.29 16.09
C TYR A 57 9.95 -0.84 15.91
N GLU A 58 11.21 -0.68 16.32
CA GLU A 58 12.18 -1.79 16.27
C GLU A 58 11.66 -3.00 17.04
N GLY A 59 11.60 -4.16 16.38
CA GLY A 59 11.07 -5.39 16.95
C GLY A 59 9.55 -5.42 17.21
N LYS A 60 8.74 -4.59 16.53
CA LYS A 60 7.29 -4.46 16.82
C LYS A 60 6.35 -4.63 15.62
N VAL A 61 6.87 -4.79 14.40
CA VAL A 61 6.03 -4.97 13.21
C VAL A 61 5.69 -6.44 13.00
N ASP A 62 4.41 -6.79 13.01
CA ASP A 62 3.95 -8.19 12.94
C ASP A 62 3.99 -8.74 11.51
N LEU A 63 3.81 -7.89 10.51
CA LEU A 63 3.82 -8.28 9.11
C LEU A 63 4.38 -7.16 8.24
N ILE A 64 5.36 -7.47 7.40
CA ILE A 64 5.81 -6.57 6.34
C ILE A 64 5.46 -7.19 5.00
N TYR A 65 4.75 -6.45 4.16
CA TYR A 65 4.66 -6.74 2.73
C TYR A 65 5.49 -5.69 1.97
N ALA A 66 6.37 -6.14 1.09
CA ALA A 66 7.22 -5.27 0.29
C ALA A 66 7.11 -5.65 -1.20
N ASP A 67 6.81 -4.66 -2.03
CA ASP A 67 6.73 -4.76 -3.49
C ASP A 67 7.67 -3.69 -4.10
N PRO A 68 9.00 -3.86 -3.93
CA PRO A 68 9.98 -2.91 -4.43
C PRO A 68 9.98 -2.86 -5.96
N PRO A 69 10.74 -1.93 -6.59
CA PRO A 69 11.03 -2.03 -8.01
C PRO A 69 11.72 -3.36 -8.38
N PHE A 70 11.41 -3.89 -9.57
CA PHE A 70 11.83 -5.24 -10.00
C PHE A 70 13.05 -5.22 -10.92
N PHE A 71 13.86 -4.16 -10.92
CA PHE A 71 15.02 -4.04 -11.80
C PHE A 71 14.67 -4.11 -13.30
N THR A 72 13.51 -3.56 -13.67
CA THR A 72 13.03 -3.59 -15.07
C THR A 72 13.69 -2.54 -15.97
N ASN A 73 14.41 -1.57 -15.38
CA ASN A 73 15.04 -0.43 -16.06
C ASN A 73 14.04 0.40 -16.88
N ARG A 74 12.91 0.74 -16.24
CA ARG A 74 11.78 1.48 -16.82
C ARG A 74 11.28 2.57 -15.89
N LYS A 75 10.64 3.58 -16.49
CA LYS A 75 9.82 4.56 -15.76
C LYS A 75 8.36 4.21 -15.93
N PHE A 76 7.59 4.24 -14.85
CA PHE A 76 6.18 3.96 -14.85
C PHE A 76 5.38 5.25 -14.66
N THR A 77 4.35 5.42 -15.49
CA THR A 77 3.45 6.57 -15.42
C THR A 77 2.15 6.20 -14.72
N ALA A 78 1.64 7.14 -13.93
CA ALA A 78 0.30 7.07 -13.36
C ALA A 78 -0.71 7.71 -14.32
N ARG A 79 -1.90 7.12 -14.40
CA ARG A 79 -3.04 7.74 -15.08
C ARG A 79 -3.72 8.68 -14.11
N ILE A 80 -4.05 9.88 -14.58
CA ILE A 80 -4.62 10.95 -13.76
C ILE A 80 -5.92 11.48 -14.36
N GLY A 81 -6.71 12.16 -13.53
CA GLY A 81 -8.02 12.70 -13.94
C GLY A 81 -9.05 11.59 -14.22
N ARG A 82 -10.03 11.87 -15.09
CA ARG A 82 -11.06 10.89 -15.49
C ARG A 82 -10.53 9.79 -16.43
N GLY A 83 -9.24 9.83 -16.78
CA GLY A 83 -8.57 8.94 -17.73
C GLY A 83 -8.30 7.52 -17.23
N GLU A 84 -9.01 7.04 -16.19
CA GLU A 84 -8.91 5.66 -15.73
C GLU A 84 -9.57 4.67 -16.71
N ASP A 85 -10.43 5.13 -17.63
CA ASP A 85 -10.96 4.29 -18.71
C ASP A 85 -9.86 3.91 -19.70
N SER A 86 -9.34 2.71 -19.48
CA SER A 86 -8.30 2.10 -20.31
C SER A 86 -8.64 1.92 -21.80
N ARG A 87 -9.89 2.14 -22.21
CA ARG A 87 -10.35 2.02 -23.60
C ARG A 87 -10.10 3.28 -24.42
N LYS A 88 -9.73 4.39 -23.77
CA LYS A 88 -9.57 5.69 -24.42
C LYS A 88 -8.17 6.28 -24.20
N PRO A 89 -7.11 5.65 -24.74
CA PRO A 89 -5.73 6.08 -24.52
C PRO A 89 -5.44 7.51 -24.99
N ALA A 90 -6.16 8.01 -26.00
CA ALA A 90 -6.03 9.38 -26.48
C ALA A 90 -6.56 10.45 -25.48
N GLU A 91 -7.40 10.04 -24.51
CA GLU A 91 -7.95 10.91 -23.48
C GLU A 91 -7.19 10.78 -22.14
N TRP A 92 -6.12 9.97 -22.09
CA TRP A 92 -5.33 9.79 -20.87
C TRP A 92 -4.51 11.03 -20.55
N GLN A 93 -4.70 11.53 -19.34
CA GLN A 93 -3.73 12.40 -18.71
C GLN A 93 -2.76 11.53 -17.92
N LEU A 94 -1.46 11.79 -18.06
CA LEU A 94 -0.41 11.02 -17.42
C LEU A 94 0.39 11.93 -16.47
N ALA A 95 0.83 11.35 -15.37
CA ALA A 95 1.82 11.94 -14.47
C ALA A 95 2.90 10.93 -14.14
N GLU A 96 3.96 11.39 -13.48
CA GLU A 96 4.97 10.53 -12.90
C GLU A 96 4.33 9.57 -11.89
N GLY A 97 4.67 8.29 -12.01
CA GLY A 97 4.32 7.24 -11.05
C GLY A 97 5.54 6.93 -10.19
N TYR A 98 6.36 5.98 -10.64
CA TYR A 98 7.63 5.64 -9.99
C TYR A 98 8.71 5.28 -11.01
N GLY A 99 9.97 5.43 -10.60
CA GLY A 99 11.14 5.02 -11.38
C GLY A 99 11.67 3.66 -10.92
N ASP A 100 12.03 2.81 -11.87
CA ASP A 100 12.75 1.56 -11.67
C ASP A 100 13.95 1.57 -12.61
N SER A 101 14.88 2.49 -12.38
CA SER A 101 16.03 2.75 -13.26
C SER A 101 17.30 2.78 -12.41
N TRP A 102 18.28 2.00 -12.83
CA TRP A 102 19.51 1.75 -12.08
C TRP A 102 20.71 1.90 -13.01
N LEU A 103 21.85 2.28 -12.46
CA LEU A 103 23.13 2.31 -13.15
C LEU A 103 23.55 0.90 -13.56
N ASP A 104 23.48 -0.03 -12.62
CA ASP A 104 23.83 -1.44 -12.78
C ASP A 104 23.15 -2.33 -11.71
N LEU A 105 23.48 -3.62 -11.72
CA LEU A 105 22.95 -4.60 -10.76
C LEU A 105 23.48 -4.36 -9.34
N ASP A 106 24.72 -3.87 -9.20
CA ASP A 106 25.34 -3.64 -7.89
C ASP A 106 24.59 -2.52 -7.13
N GLU A 107 24.18 -1.46 -7.83
CA GLU A 107 23.34 -0.39 -7.26
C GLU A 107 21.98 -0.91 -6.82
N TYR A 108 21.31 -1.73 -7.64
CA TYR A 108 20.01 -2.32 -7.31
C TYR A 108 20.08 -3.24 -6.09
N ILE A 109 21.06 -4.15 -6.07
CA ILE A 109 21.27 -5.07 -4.95
C ILE A 109 21.61 -4.29 -3.68
N GLN A 110 22.45 -3.24 -3.77
CA GLN A 110 22.74 -2.37 -2.64
C GLN A 110 21.46 -1.68 -2.11
N PHE A 111 20.64 -1.13 -3.00
CA PHE A 111 19.36 -0.50 -2.65
C PHE A 111 18.44 -1.45 -1.89
N LEU A 112 18.32 -2.69 -2.37
CA LEU A 112 17.43 -3.70 -1.79
C LEU A 112 17.99 -4.20 -0.45
N TYR A 113 19.28 -4.54 -0.40
CA TYR A 113 19.97 -5.07 0.78
C TYR A 113 19.76 -4.20 2.03
N GLU A 114 19.94 -2.88 1.88
CA GLU A 114 19.85 -1.96 3.00
C GLU A 114 18.44 -1.79 3.56
N ARG A 115 17.44 -1.82 2.66
CA ARG A 115 16.04 -1.75 3.04
C ARG A 115 15.61 -3.04 3.72
N LEU A 116 16.04 -4.20 3.21
CA LEU A 116 15.77 -5.49 3.82
C LEU A 116 16.41 -5.61 5.22
N LEU A 117 17.59 -5.03 5.45
CA LEU A 117 18.20 -4.95 6.78
C LEU A 117 17.32 -4.18 7.77
N LEU A 118 16.76 -3.03 7.37
CA LEU A 118 15.86 -2.25 8.23
C LEU A 118 14.54 -2.95 8.46
N MET A 119 13.92 -3.52 7.42
CA MET A 119 12.71 -4.32 7.56
C MET A 119 12.91 -5.48 8.52
N HIS A 120 14.05 -6.18 8.43
CA HIS A 120 14.40 -7.23 9.38
C HIS A 120 14.49 -6.71 10.82
N ARG A 121 15.06 -5.51 11.07
CA ARG A 121 15.09 -4.91 12.41
C ARG A 121 13.71 -4.53 12.93
N LEU A 122 12.85 -4.00 12.07
CA LEU A 122 11.49 -3.57 12.43
C LEU A 122 10.56 -4.74 12.77
N LEU A 123 10.76 -5.91 12.15
CA LEU A 123 9.93 -7.10 12.44
C LEU A 123 9.99 -7.52 13.91
N ALA A 124 8.81 -7.75 14.47
CA ALA A 124 8.65 -8.45 15.73
C ALA A 124 9.24 -9.87 15.66
N PRO A 125 9.66 -10.47 16.79
CA PRO A 125 10.16 -11.85 16.82
C PRO A 125 9.21 -12.87 16.16
N THR A 126 7.89 -12.61 16.23
CA THR A 126 6.82 -13.41 15.62
C THR A 126 6.45 -12.99 14.19
N GLY A 127 7.13 -11.98 13.66
CA GLY A 127 6.75 -11.31 12.43
C GLY A 127 7.21 -12.02 11.15
N THR A 128 6.49 -11.76 10.07
CA THR A 128 6.76 -12.33 8.74
C THR A 128 6.99 -11.23 7.70
N LEU A 129 7.98 -11.41 6.85
CA LEU A 129 8.21 -10.61 5.64
C LEU A 129 7.66 -11.36 4.43
N TYR A 130 6.90 -10.67 3.58
CA TYR A 130 6.56 -11.09 2.23
C TYR A 130 7.21 -10.12 1.24
N LEU A 131 8.18 -10.61 0.46
CA LEU A 131 8.87 -9.83 -0.56
C LEU A 131 8.42 -10.28 -1.95
N HIS A 132 7.73 -9.40 -2.67
CA HIS A 132 7.17 -9.65 -4.00
C HIS A 132 8.14 -9.18 -5.08
N LEU A 133 8.51 -10.05 -6.02
CA LEU A 133 9.43 -9.77 -7.12
C LEU A 133 9.04 -10.54 -8.40
N ASP A 134 9.63 -10.16 -9.53
CA ASP A 134 9.62 -10.98 -10.75
C ASP A 134 10.98 -11.63 -11.02
N TRP A 135 11.05 -12.37 -12.13
CA TRP A 135 12.23 -13.11 -12.60
C TRP A 135 13.51 -12.29 -12.79
N HIS A 136 13.45 -10.94 -12.83
CA HIS A 136 14.66 -10.12 -12.94
C HIS A 136 15.42 -10.06 -11.60
N ALA A 137 14.70 -10.16 -10.48
CA ALA A 137 15.22 -9.82 -9.15
C ALA A 137 15.08 -10.92 -8.10
N ASP A 138 14.15 -11.87 -8.30
CA ASP A 138 13.80 -12.92 -7.33
C ASP A 138 15.01 -13.71 -6.79
N ALA A 139 15.90 -14.17 -7.66
CA ALA A 139 17.06 -14.97 -7.29
C ALA A 139 18.06 -14.18 -6.43
N TYR A 140 18.30 -12.90 -6.77
CA TYR A 140 19.20 -12.05 -5.99
C TYR A 140 18.62 -11.76 -4.60
N ALA A 141 17.33 -11.43 -4.55
CA ALA A 141 16.65 -11.16 -3.30
C ALA A 141 16.60 -12.38 -2.37
N ARG A 142 16.41 -13.59 -2.93
CA ARG A 142 16.49 -14.84 -2.17
C ARG A 142 17.82 -14.98 -1.44
N LEU A 143 18.93 -14.73 -2.13
CA LEU A 143 20.27 -14.81 -1.53
C LEU A 143 20.50 -13.70 -0.48
N LEU A 144 19.98 -12.50 -0.70
CA LEU A 144 20.03 -11.42 0.30
C LEU A 144 19.24 -11.79 1.56
N LEU A 145 18.04 -12.36 1.41
CA LEU A 145 17.23 -12.78 2.55
C LEU A 145 17.85 -13.96 3.31
N ASP A 146 18.45 -14.92 2.61
CA ASP A 146 19.20 -16.01 3.26
C ASP A 146 20.40 -15.48 4.06
N GLU A 147 21.07 -14.41 3.61
CA GLU A 147 22.14 -13.76 4.36
C GLU A 147 21.61 -12.98 5.58
N ILE A 148 20.46 -12.28 5.45
CA ILE A 148 19.91 -11.40 6.50
C ILE A 148 19.16 -12.18 7.58
N PHE A 149 18.27 -13.09 7.17
CA PHE A 149 17.39 -13.87 8.06
C PHE A 149 18.00 -15.23 8.41
N GLY A 150 18.84 -15.77 7.53
CA GLY A 150 19.31 -17.15 7.58
C GLY A 150 18.49 -18.06 6.65
N PRO A 151 19.11 -19.07 6.01
CA PRO A 151 18.44 -19.92 5.02
C PRO A 151 17.30 -20.75 5.62
N ASP A 152 17.37 -21.09 6.91
CA ASP A 152 16.34 -21.85 7.61
C ASP A 152 15.09 -21.01 7.95
N ARG A 153 15.09 -19.70 7.63
CA ARG A 153 13.97 -18.79 7.86
C ARG A 153 13.06 -18.61 6.65
N LEU A 154 13.42 -19.17 5.49
CA LEU A 154 12.47 -19.23 4.39
C LEU A 154 11.30 -20.13 4.79
N LEU A 155 10.10 -19.57 4.79
CA LEU A 155 8.86 -20.31 5.02
C LEU A 155 8.32 -20.90 3.71
N ASN A 156 8.14 -20.06 2.69
CA ASN A 156 7.65 -20.47 1.37
C ASN A 156 8.18 -19.57 0.25
N GLU A 157 8.37 -20.16 -0.92
CA GLU A 157 8.43 -19.45 -2.20
C GLU A 157 7.05 -19.54 -2.84
N ILE A 158 6.28 -18.45 -2.76
CA ILE A 158 4.89 -18.43 -3.23
C ILE A 158 4.85 -17.95 -4.67
N ILE A 159 4.24 -18.75 -5.56
CA ILE A 159 4.09 -18.43 -6.98
C ILE A 159 2.72 -17.80 -7.22
N TRP A 160 2.68 -16.49 -7.45
CA TRP A 160 1.44 -15.83 -7.84
C TRP A 160 1.23 -15.91 -9.35
N THR A 161 0.29 -16.75 -9.77
CA THR A 161 -0.10 -16.95 -11.17
C THR A 161 -1.28 -16.08 -11.58
N TYR A 162 -1.27 -15.64 -12.84
CA TYR A 162 -2.33 -14.83 -13.43
C TYR A 162 -2.44 -15.03 -14.95
N HIS A 163 -3.65 -14.84 -15.49
CA HIS A 163 -3.86 -14.86 -16.93
C HIS A 163 -3.73 -13.47 -17.56
N GLY A 164 -3.46 -13.43 -18.86
CA GLY A 164 -3.52 -12.21 -19.65
C GLY A 164 -2.82 -12.37 -20.99
N PRO A 165 -2.97 -11.40 -21.90
CA PRO A 165 -2.25 -11.42 -23.16
C PRO A 165 -0.73 -11.37 -22.92
N SER A 166 0.03 -11.90 -23.86
CA SER A 166 1.49 -11.86 -23.86
C SER A 166 2.00 -11.55 -25.27
N PRO A 167 2.91 -10.58 -25.44
CA PRO A 167 3.54 -10.32 -26.73
C PRO A 167 4.64 -11.34 -27.06
N ILE A 168 5.05 -12.18 -26.11
CA ILE A 168 6.07 -13.20 -26.33
C ILE A 168 5.58 -14.20 -27.38
N ARG A 169 6.45 -14.53 -28.34
CA ARG A 169 6.20 -15.51 -29.42
C ARG A 169 7.26 -16.60 -29.51
N SER A 170 8.41 -16.40 -28.88
CA SER A 170 9.60 -17.26 -28.97
C SER A 170 9.85 -18.09 -27.70
N ALA A 171 9.01 -17.98 -26.68
CA ALA A 171 9.13 -18.68 -25.40
C ALA A 171 7.76 -18.83 -24.72
N PHE A 172 7.71 -19.58 -23.62
CA PHE A 172 6.52 -19.64 -22.78
C PHE A 172 6.16 -18.26 -22.23
N ASN A 173 4.86 -18.01 -22.11
CA ASN A 173 4.37 -16.76 -21.54
C ASN A 173 4.71 -16.70 -20.06
N ARG A 174 5.42 -15.64 -19.66
CA ARG A 174 5.63 -15.32 -18.25
C ARG A 174 4.30 -14.87 -17.64
N LYS A 175 3.78 -15.69 -16.73
CA LYS A 175 2.43 -15.58 -16.14
C LYS A 175 2.42 -15.84 -14.64
N HIS A 176 3.54 -15.57 -14.01
CA HIS A 176 3.64 -15.54 -12.57
C HIS A 176 4.68 -14.53 -12.12
N ASP A 177 4.48 -14.06 -10.91
CA ASP A 177 5.47 -13.39 -10.06
C ASP A 177 5.75 -14.28 -8.85
N LEU A 178 6.84 -13.99 -8.12
CA LEU A 178 7.27 -14.75 -6.96
C LEU A 178 7.16 -13.89 -5.69
N ILE A 179 6.69 -14.49 -4.61
CA ILE A 179 6.60 -13.86 -3.28
C ILE A 179 7.38 -14.71 -2.28
N LEU A 180 8.53 -14.20 -1.83
CA LEU A 180 9.35 -14.84 -0.80
C LEU A 180 8.75 -14.55 0.58
N SER A 181 8.45 -15.60 1.34
CA SER A 181 7.96 -15.48 2.72
C SER A 181 9.05 -15.90 3.71
N TYR A 182 9.50 -14.98 4.56
CA TYR A 182 10.51 -15.22 5.59
C TYR A 182 9.98 -14.87 6.97
N THR A 183 10.31 -15.69 7.97
CA THR A 183 9.95 -15.44 9.36
C THR A 183 11.13 -14.86 10.12
N LYS A 184 10.88 -13.92 11.04
CA LYS A 184 11.93 -13.33 11.88
C LYS A 184 12.61 -14.37 12.78
N SER A 185 11.87 -15.35 13.26
CA SER A 185 12.36 -16.42 14.13
C SER A 185 11.72 -17.77 13.77
N ASP A 186 11.86 -18.78 14.63
CA ASP A 186 11.17 -20.07 14.53
C ASP A 186 9.73 -20.05 15.08
N THR A 187 9.37 -18.95 15.73
CA THR A 187 8.03 -18.68 16.21
C THR A 187 7.43 -17.58 15.34
N TYR A 188 6.24 -17.83 14.77
CA TYR A 188 5.58 -16.88 13.88
C TYR A 188 4.06 -17.07 13.86
N THR A 189 3.34 -16.03 13.43
CA THR A 189 1.89 -16.08 13.25
C THR A 189 1.51 -16.76 11.94
N PHE A 190 0.71 -17.83 11.99
CA PHE A 190 0.08 -18.43 10.81
C PHE A 190 -1.35 -18.93 11.10
N ASN A 191 -2.33 -18.17 10.63
CA ASN A 191 -3.76 -18.39 10.80
C ASN A 191 -4.31 -19.26 9.66
N ALA A 192 -3.97 -20.55 9.68
CA ALA A 192 -4.34 -21.51 8.64
C ALA A 192 -5.85 -21.50 8.30
N ASP A 193 -6.71 -21.37 9.33
CA ASP A 193 -8.16 -21.37 9.16
C ASP A 193 -8.70 -20.11 8.47
N ALA A 194 -8.02 -18.97 8.60
CA ALA A 194 -8.44 -17.70 7.99
C ALA A 194 -8.24 -17.67 6.47
N VAL A 195 -7.45 -18.61 5.92
CA VAL A 195 -7.09 -18.63 4.50
C VAL A 195 -7.50 -19.92 3.79
N ARG A 196 -8.29 -20.78 4.44
CA ARG A 196 -8.74 -22.02 3.81
C ARG A 196 -9.57 -21.76 2.57
N VAL A 197 -9.39 -22.64 1.59
CA VAL A 197 -10.15 -22.67 0.35
C VAL A 197 -10.92 -23.99 0.25
N PRO A 198 -12.06 -24.01 -0.44
CA PRO A 198 -12.74 -25.27 -0.75
C PRO A 198 -11.81 -26.25 -1.47
N TYR A 199 -12.03 -27.54 -1.23
CA TYR A 199 -11.42 -28.56 -2.07
C TYR A 199 -11.95 -28.47 -3.51
N ASP A 200 -11.13 -28.88 -4.47
CA ASP A 200 -11.60 -29.02 -5.85
C ASP A 200 -12.78 -30.00 -5.92
N GLN A 201 -13.70 -29.74 -6.84
CA GLN A 201 -14.90 -30.57 -7.00
C GLN A 201 -14.57 -32.04 -7.31
N THR A 202 -13.46 -32.30 -8.01
CA THR A 202 -12.99 -33.67 -8.28
C THR A 202 -12.58 -34.38 -6.99
N THR A 203 -11.88 -33.69 -6.08
CA THR A 203 -11.53 -34.22 -4.76
C THR A 203 -12.79 -34.51 -3.94
N VAL A 204 -13.75 -33.58 -3.91
CA VAL A 204 -15.02 -33.78 -3.21
C VAL A 204 -15.76 -35.02 -3.75
N LYS A 205 -15.86 -35.16 -5.08
CA LYS A 205 -16.48 -36.33 -5.74
C LYS A 205 -15.75 -37.64 -5.42
N THR A 206 -14.42 -37.59 -5.34
CA THR A 206 -13.59 -38.78 -5.05
C THR A 206 -13.81 -39.29 -3.63
N PHE A 207 -13.88 -38.39 -2.64
CA PHE A 207 -14.16 -38.79 -1.27
C PHE A 207 -15.63 -39.17 -1.05
N ALA A 208 -16.55 -38.61 -1.84
CA ALA A 208 -17.94 -39.07 -1.87
C ALA A 208 -18.08 -40.50 -2.43
N SER A 209 -17.24 -40.90 -3.40
CA SER A 209 -17.27 -42.25 -3.98
C SER A 209 -16.49 -43.29 -3.16
N SER A 210 -15.43 -42.87 -2.45
CA SER A 210 -14.67 -43.75 -1.56
C SER A 210 -14.02 -42.98 -0.41
N LEU A 211 -14.49 -43.23 0.81
CA LEU A 211 -13.87 -42.71 2.04
C LEU A 211 -12.43 -43.21 2.25
N LYS A 212 -12.02 -44.28 1.56
CA LYS A 212 -10.65 -44.83 1.61
C LYS A 212 -9.68 -44.16 0.63
N ALA A 213 -10.15 -43.23 -0.22
CA ALA A 213 -9.33 -42.59 -1.25
C ALA A 213 -8.13 -41.79 -0.71
N GLY A 214 -8.16 -41.36 0.55
CA GLY A 214 -7.10 -40.58 1.17
C GLY A 214 -6.02 -41.40 1.88
N PHE A 215 -5.75 -42.63 1.46
CA PHE A 215 -4.75 -43.52 2.10
C PHE A 215 -4.95 -43.62 3.63
N GLY A 216 -6.20 -43.75 4.07
CA GLY A 216 -6.57 -43.83 5.48
C GLY A 216 -6.83 -42.49 6.17
N LYS A 217 -6.64 -41.34 5.49
CA LYS A 217 -7.02 -40.02 5.99
C LYS A 217 -8.31 -39.55 5.32
N VAL A 218 -9.30 -39.15 6.11
CA VAL A 218 -10.53 -38.52 5.61
C VAL A 218 -10.42 -37.01 5.86
N PRO A 219 -10.31 -36.17 4.82
CA PRO A 219 -10.27 -34.73 4.99
C PRO A 219 -11.64 -34.20 5.43
N ASN A 220 -11.63 -33.12 6.20
CA ASN A 220 -12.86 -32.36 6.45
C ASN A 220 -13.14 -31.49 5.21
N LEU A 221 -14.01 -31.98 4.32
CA LEU A 221 -14.34 -31.32 3.06
C LEU A 221 -15.04 -29.97 3.26
N GLU A 222 -15.86 -29.85 4.31
CA GLU A 222 -16.58 -28.61 4.65
C GLU A 222 -15.62 -27.53 5.16
N ARG A 223 -14.65 -27.91 6.01
CA ARG A 223 -13.61 -26.99 6.51
C ARG A 223 -12.67 -26.51 5.40
N GLY A 224 -12.54 -27.28 4.32
CA GLY A 224 -11.62 -26.96 3.22
C GLY A 224 -10.15 -27.21 3.57
N LYS A 225 -9.25 -26.78 2.68
CA LYS A 225 -7.79 -26.95 2.81
C LYS A 225 -7.08 -25.62 2.93
N VAL A 226 -5.90 -25.61 3.53
CA VAL A 226 -4.95 -24.51 3.36
C VAL A 226 -4.53 -24.52 1.87
N PRO A 227 -4.51 -23.36 1.19
CA PRO A 227 -4.09 -23.28 -0.19
C PRO A 227 -2.62 -23.72 -0.34
N GLU A 228 -2.27 -24.24 -1.49
CA GLU A 228 -0.88 -24.47 -1.89
C GLU A 228 -0.10 -23.15 -1.93
N ASP A 229 1.22 -23.22 -2.10
CA ASP A 229 2.09 -22.05 -2.32
C ASP A 229 2.09 -21.54 -3.77
N TRP A 230 1.26 -22.09 -4.66
CA TRP A 230 0.93 -21.48 -5.95
C TRP A 230 -0.48 -20.90 -5.91
N TRP A 231 -0.61 -19.59 -6.11
CA TRP A 231 -1.87 -18.88 -5.98
C TRP A 231 -2.34 -18.35 -7.31
N TYR A 232 -3.63 -18.51 -7.60
CA TYR A 232 -4.26 -17.81 -8.72
C TYR A 232 -5.03 -16.59 -8.21
N PHE A 233 -4.61 -15.40 -8.65
CA PHE A 233 -5.41 -14.18 -8.58
C PHE A 233 -5.25 -13.41 -9.88
N PRO A 234 -6.33 -12.94 -10.51
CA PRO A 234 -6.19 -12.12 -11.71
C PRO A 234 -5.47 -10.81 -11.36
N VAL A 235 -4.63 -10.32 -12.27
CA VAL A 235 -4.17 -8.92 -12.21
C VAL A 235 -5.39 -7.99 -12.21
N VAL A 236 -5.27 -6.84 -11.55
CA VAL A 236 -6.37 -5.86 -11.46
C VAL A 236 -6.85 -5.48 -12.85
N ALA A 237 -8.03 -5.99 -13.20
CA ALA A 237 -8.58 -5.83 -14.54
C ALA A 237 -8.89 -4.36 -14.82
N ARG A 238 -8.85 -4.00 -16.10
CA ARG A 238 -8.86 -2.58 -16.50
C ARG A 238 -10.14 -1.81 -16.14
N LEU A 239 -11.25 -2.52 -15.94
CA LEU A 239 -12.55 -1.95 -15.56
C LEU A 239 -12.98 -2.39 -14.14
N HIS A 240 -12.07 -2.98 -13.37
CA HIS A 240 -12.38 -3.44 -12.03
C HIS A 240 -12.53 -2.25 -11.07
N ASN A 241 -13.46 -2.35 -10.12
CA ASN A 241 -13.75 -1.26 -9.18
C ASN A 241 -12.61 -0.93 -8.23
N GLU A 242 -11.67 -1.86 -8.02
CA GLU A 242 -10.50 -1.63 -7.17
C GLU A 242 -9.40 -0.80 -7.88
N ARG A 243 -9.48 -0.61 -9.20
CA ARG A 243 -8.45 0.07 -9.99
C ARG A 243 -8.38 1.56 -9.63
N THR A 244 -7.17 2.09 -9.45
CA THR A 244 -6.96 3.51 -9.06
C THR A 244 -6.22 4.38 -10.07
N GLY A 245 -5.82 3.81 -11.21
CA GLY A 245 -4.97 4.50 -12.18
C GLY A 245 -3.48 4.53 -11.84
N TYR A 246 -3.08 4.21 -10.60
CA TYR A 246 -1.66 4.04 -10.23
C TYR A 246 -1.05 2.81 -10.96
N PRO A 247 0.21 2.87 -11.41
CA PRO A 247 0.86 1.74 -12.08
C PRO A 247 0.99 0.52 -11.16
N THR A 248 1.11 -0.66 -11.77
CA THR A 248 1.48 -1.94 -11.13
C THR A 248 0.72 -2.35 -9.86
N GLN A 249 -0.47 -1.78 -9.62
CA GLN A 249 -1.35 -2.11 -8.50
C GLN A 249 -1.58 -3.62 -8.37
N LYS A 250 -1.40 -4.13 -7.15
CA LYS A 250 -1.66 -5.53 -6.77
C LYS A 250 -3.13 -5.74 -6.37
N PRO A 251 -3.71 -6.93 -6.60
CA PRO A 251 -5.10 -7.22 -6.25
C PRO A 251 -5.32 -7.26 -4.75
N GLU A 252 -6.44 -6.72 -4.27
CA GLU A 252 -6.75 -6.71 -2.83
C GLU A 252 -6.88 -8.12 -2.26
N ALA A 253 -7.41 -9.07 -3.04
CA ALA A 253 -7.60 -10.45 -2.60
C ALA A 253 -6.26 -11.19 -2.36
N LEU A 254 -5.21 -10.84 -3.10
CA LEU A 254 -3.86 -11.37 -2.88
C LEU A 254 -3.32 -10.90 -1.53
N LEU A 255 -3.40 -9.59 -1.27
CA LEU A 255 -2.95 -9.00 -0.01
C LEU A 255 -3.80 -9.46 1.18
N ALA A 256 -5.11 -9.66 0.98
CA ALA A 256 -6.00 -10.17 2.01
C ALA A 256 -5.57 -11.57 2.47
N ARG A 257 -5.19 -12.46 1.55
CA ARG A 257 -4.66 -13.79 1.92
C ARG A 257 -3.40 -13.68 2.77
N ILE A 258 -2.45 -12.82 2.38
CA ILE A 258 -1.19 -12.60 3.12
C ILE A 258 -1.49 -12.05 4.53
N ILE A 259 -2.29 -10.99 4.62
CA ILE A 259 -2.61 -10.32 5.89
C ILE A 259 -3.39 -11.25 6.82
N LEU A 260 -4.38 -11.99 6.30
CA LEU A 260 -5.16 -12.91 7.11
C LEU A 260 -4.34 -14.10 7.59
N ALA A 261 -3.40 -14.61 6.78
CA ALA A 261 -2.51 -15.69 7.19
C ALA A 261 -1.55 -15.26 8.31
N SER A 262 -0.94 -14.08 8.21
CA SER A 262 0.27 -13.78 8.98
C SER A 262 0.13 -12.61 9.95
N SER A 263 -1.11 -12.23 10.28
CA SER A 263 -1.43 -11.22 11.30
C SER A 263 -2.82 -11.44 11.90
N ASN A 264 -3.05 -10.88 13.08
CA ASN A 264 -4.32 -10.85 13.81
C ASN A 264 -4.92 -9.43 13.82
N PRO A 265 -6.22 -9.27 14.10
CA PRO A 265 -6.79 -7.95 14.38
C PRO A 265 -6.00 -7.22 15.49
N GLY A 266 -5.68 -5.94 15.27
CA GLY A 266 -4.85 -5.11 16.17
C GLY A 266 -3.34 -5.13 15.84
N ASP A 267 -2.86 -6.16 15.15
CA ASP A 267 -1.45 -6.28 14.73
C ASP A 267 -1.04 -5.14 13.80
N LEU A 268 0.26 -4.86 13.77
CA LEU A 268 0.88 -3.81 12.97
C LEU A 268 1.40 -4.39 11.65
N VAL A 269 0.79 -3.94 10.54
CA VAL A 269 1.20 -4.31 9.17
C VAL A 269 1.97 -3.14 8.55
N ALA A 270 3.13 -3.39 7.95
CA ALA A 270 3.88 -2.36 7.25
C ALA A 270 4.08 -2.63 5.76
N ASP A 271 4.09 -1.54 4.98
CA ASP A 271 4.41 -1.55 3.56
C ASP A 271 5.26 -0.34 3.20
N PHE A 272 6.57 -0.58 3.01
CA PHE A 272 7.52 0.48 2.71
C PHE A 272 7.65 0.80 1.22
N PHE A 273 6.77 0.25 0.39
CA PHE A 273 6.67 0.46 -1.06
C PHE A 273 5.20 0.58 -1.47
N CYS A 274 4.43 1.36 -0.73
CA CYS A 274 2.98 1.16 -0.71
C CYS A 274 2.28 1.51 -2.03
N GLY A 275 2.87 2.37 -2.87
CA GLY A 275 2.37 2.73 -4.19
C GLY A 275 0.88 3.06 -4.19
N SER A 276 0.08 2.19 -4.80
CA SER A 276 -1.39 2.33 -4.87
C SER A 276 -2.13 2.23 -3.52
N GLY A 277 -1.45 1.90 -2.42
CA GLY A 277 -2.02 1.79 -1.07
C GLY A 277 -2.85 0.53 -0.83
N THR A 278 -2.57 -0.57 -1.53
CA THR A 278 -3.36 -1.81 -1.39
C THR A 278 -3.19 -2.45 0.00
N THR A 279 -1.95 -2.55 0.50
CA THR A 279 -1.65 -3.11 1.82
C THR A 279 -2.31 -2.35 2.96
N PRO A 280 -2.12 -1.02 3.12
CA PRO A 280 -2.75 -0.27 4.23
C PRO A 280 -4.28 -0.31 4.15
N LEU A 281 -4.88 -0.30 2.94
CA LEU A 281 -6.33 -0.44 2.78
C LEU A 281 -6.83 -1.78 3.30
N VAL A 282 -6.23 -2.88 2.86
CA VAL A 282 -6.65 -4.23 3.25
C VAL A 282 -6.38 -4.48 4.74
N ALA A 283 -5.26 -3.99 5.27
CA ALA A 283 -4.97 -4.04 6.71
C ALA A 283 -6.06 -3.34 7.52
N ALA A 284 -6.39 -2.10 7.18
CA ALA A 284 -7.43 -1.32 7.86
C ALA A 284 -8.81 -2.01 7.80
N ARG A 285 -9.19 -2.52 6.63
CA ARG A 285 -10.46 -3.24 6.43
C ARG A 285 -10.60 -4.47 7.33
N HIS A 286 -9.48 -5.12 7.61
CA HIS A 286 -9.42 -6.29 8.48
C HIS A 286 -9.08 -5.95 9.93
N GLY A 287 -9.13 -4.68 10.33
CA GLY A 287 -8.92 -4.25 11.71
C GLY A 287 -7.47 -4.36 12.18
N ARG A 288 -6.50 -4.32 11.26
CA ARG A 288 -5.07 -4.19 11.56
C ARG A 288 -4.67 -2.72 11.56
N ARG A 289 -3.61 -2.40 12.30
CA ARG A 289 -2.94 -1.10 12.20
C ARG A 289 -1.97 -1.10 11.03
N PHE A 290 -1.66 0.06 10.47
CA PHE A 290 -0.69 0.13 9.37
C PHE A 290 0.36 1.24 9.49
N LEU A 291 1.56 0.93 8.97
CA LEU A 291 2.58 1.90 8.58
C LEU A 291 2.82 1.75 7.07
N ALA A 292 2.63 2.80 6.29
CA ALA A 292 2.90 2.72 4.86
C ALA A 292 3.64 3.95 4.35
N THR A 293 4.60 3.76 3.44
CA THR A 293 5.40 4.87 2.90
C THR A 293 5.60 4.76 1.40
N ASP A 294 5.75 5.93 0.80
CA ASP A 294 6.16 6.09 -0.59
C ASP A 294 6.82 7.47 -0.74
N THR A 295 7.75 7.58 -1.69
CA THR A 295 8.40 8.86 -2.02
C THR A 295 7.51 9.73 -2.90
N ALA A 296 6.59 9.12 -3.67
CA ALA A 296 5.71 9.85 -4.56
C ALA A 296 4.48 10.38 -3.80
N PHE A 297 4.28 11.71 -3.80
CA PHE A 297 3.06 12.33 -3.26
C PHE A 297 1.78 11.69 -3.81
N ARG A 298 1.79 11.33 -5.10
CA ARG A 298 0.64 10.69 -5.77
C ARG A 298 0.31 9.32 -5.19
N ALA A 299 1.31 8.54 -4.77
CA ALA A 299 1.08 7.26 -4.11
C ALA A 299 0.35 7.47 -2.78
N ILE A 300 0.87 8.39 -1.94
CA ILE A 300 0.26 8.75 -0.66
C ILE A 300 -1.15 9.32 -0.84
N GLN A 301 -1.37 10.20 -1.83
CA GLN A 301 -2.69 10.72 -2.13
C GLN A 301 -3.66 9.63 -2.63
N THR A 302 -3.16 8.65 -3.40
CA THR A 302 -3.96 7.50 -3.85
C THR A 302 -4.36 6.65 -2.66
N ALA A 303 -3.42 6.28 -1.79
CA ALA A 303 -3.68 5.53 -0.56
C ALA A 303 -4.68 6.27 0.35
N LYS A 304 -4.47 7.56 0.59
CA LYS A 304 -5.38 8.44 1.35
C LYS A 304 -6.80 8.39 0.77
N THR A 305 -6.96 8.60 -0.53
CA THR A 305 -8.26 8.62 -1.21
C THR A 305 -8.99 7.28 -1.07
N ARG A 306 -8.28 6.15 -1.14
CA ARG A 306 -8.86 4.81 -0.93
C ARG A 306 -9.36 4.62 0.49
N LEU A 307 -8.52 4.94 1.47
CA LEU A 307 -8.85 4.84 2.90
C LEU A 307 -10.06 5.72 3.27
N VAL A 308 -10.10 6.95 2.77
CA VAL A 308 -11.24 7.85 2.95
C VAL A 308 -12.51 7.29 2.31
N ARG A 309 -12.41 6.76 1.08
CA ARG A 309 -13.56 6.19 0.36
C ARG A 309 -14.17 4.99 1.08
N GLU A 310 -13.35 4.17 1.72
CA GLU A 310 -13.81 3.02 2.53
C GLU A 310 -14.20 3.38 3.95
N LYS A 311 -14.11 4.66 4.34
CA LYS A 311 -14.39 5.11 5.71
C LYS A 311 -13.58 4.32 6.73
N SER A 312 -12.28 4.18 6.47
CA SER A 312 -11.36 3.53 7.40
C SER A 312 -11.29 4.25 8.75
N GLN A 313 -10.62 3.63 9.72
CA GLN A 313 -10.23 4.29 10.96
C GLN A 313 -9.36 5.53 10.68
N PRO A 314 -9.33 6.52 11.59
CA PRO A 314 -8.47 7.69 11.45
C PRO A 314 -6.98 7.33 11.24
N PHE A 315 -6.28 8.13 10.44
CA PHE A 315 -4.87 7.93 10.12
C PHE A 315 -4.10 9.24 9.99
N GLY A 316 -2.84 9.24 10.37
CA GLY A 316 -1.93 10.38 10.24
C GLY A 316 -1.14 10.32 8.94
N ILE A 317 -0.82 11.49 8.37
CA ILE A 317 0.10 11.65 7.26
C ILE A 317 1.31 12.43 7.76
N PHE A 318 2.49 11.83 7.64
CA PHE A 318 3.75 12.38 8.09
C PHE A 318 4.66 12.68 6.89
N LEU A 319 5.46 13.74 6.99
CA LEU A 319 6.44 14.14 6.00
C LEU A 319 7.85 13.88 6.54
N GLY A 320 8.71 13.24 5.74
CA GLY A 320 10.14 13.08 6.03
C GLY A 320 10.96 14.12 5.27
N ASP A 321 11.61 15.03 6.00
CA ASP A 321 12.56 16.08 5.53
C ASP A 321 12.16 16.95 4.30
N GLU A 322 10.95 16.83 3.77
CA GLU A 322 10.44 17.67 2.69
C GLU A 322 9.57 18.80 3.22
N THR A 323 10.09 20.03 3.17
CA THR A 323 9.26 21.24 3.26
C THR A 323 8.53 21.43 1.94
N ARG A 324 7.46 20.66 1.70
CA ARG A 324 6.59 20.93 0.55
C ARG A 324 6.16 22.40 0.65
N LYS A 325 6.42 23.19 -0.40
CA LYS A 325 5.85 24.54 -0.51
C LYS A 325 4.34 24.37 -0.56
N LYS A 326 3.67 24.63 0.56
CA LYS A 326 2.23 24.91 0.54
C LYS A 326 2.07 26.18 -0.27
N GLU A 327 1.48 26.08 -1.45
CA GLU A 327 1.06 27.29 -2.16
C GLU A 327 -0.10 27.88 -1.36
N THR A 328 0.21 28.97 -0.65
CA THR A 328 -0.76 29.80 0.03
C THR A 328 -1.26 30.84 -0.97
N GLY A 329 -2.46 30.67 -1.51
CA GLY A 329 -3.04 31.63 -2.45
C GLY A 329 -4.10 31.03 -3.37
N LEU A 330 -5.28 31.67 -3.37
CA LEU A 330 -6.57 31.27 -3.97
C LEU A 330 -6.51 30.66 -5.39
N PRO A 331 -7.46 29.79 -5.71
CA PRO A 331 -8.54 30.15 -6.60
C PRO A 331 -9.70 30.63 -5.73
N SER A 332 -10.26 31.78 -6.10
CA SER A 332 -11.38 32.52 -5.49
C SER A 332 -12.71 31.76 -5.53
N ASP A 333 -12.65 30.44 -5.38
CA ASP A 333 -13.68 29.52 -5.81
C ASP A 333 -14.40 28.88 -4.61
N PHE A 334 -13.96 29.07 -3.37
CA PHE A 334 -14.72 28.60 -2.21
C PHE A 334 -15.58 29.70 -1.63
N THR A 335 -16.84 29.39 -1.32
CA THR A 335 -17.75 30.29 -0.61
C THR A 335 -18.28 29.62 0.65
N LEU A 336 -18.44 30.40 1.72
CA LEU A 336 -19.05 29.95 2.97
C LEU A 336 -20.44 30.60 3.09
N SER A 337 -21.47 29.78 3.28
CA SER A 337 -22.84 30.21 3.53
C SER A 337 -23.44 29.41 4.69
N GLY A 338 -23.55 30.04 5.86
CA GLY A 338 -23.94 29.33 7.09
C GLY A 338 -22.91 28.27 7.46
N GLN A 339 -23.31 27.00 7.47
CA GLN A 339 -22.45 25.84 7.74
C GLN A 339 -21.97 25.13 6.47
N GLU A 340 -22.31 25.64 5.28
CA GLU A 340 -21.98 24.98 4.02
C GLU A 340 -20.82 25.71 3.33
N ILE A 341 -19.75 24.97 3.03
CA ILE A 341 -18.67 25.41 2.14
C ILE A 341 -18.98 24.87 0.76
N SER A 342 -19.02 25.75 -0.23
CA SER A 342 -19.29 25.41 -1.63
C SER A 342 -18.07 25.64 -2.51
N LEU A 343 -17.84 24.70 -3.42
CA LEU A 343 -16.81 24.74 -4.46
C LEU A 343 -17.37 25.40 -5.73
N GLY A 344 -16.66 26.39 -6.23
CA GLY A 344 -17.02 27.21 -7.37
C GLY A 344 -17.09 26.39 -8.67
N PRO A 345 -17.85 26.87 -9.67
CA PRO A 345 -18.14 26.11 -10.87
C PRO A 345 -16.91 25.87 -11.76
N LYS A 346 -15.89 26.74 -11.67
CA LYS A 346 -14.65 26.63 -12.45
C LYS A 346 -13.60 25.73 -11.80
N ALA A 347 -13.68 25.52 -10.49
CA ALA A 347 -12.74 24.67 -9.79
C ALA A 347 -12.96 23.19 -10.15
N ALA A 348 -11.87 22.50 -10.45
CA ALA A 348 -11.87 21.09 -10.85
C ALA A 348 -10.85 20.25 -10.05
N PRO A 349 -10.89 20.26 -8.70
CA PRO A 349 -10.10 19.33 -7.90
C PRO A 349 -10.59 17.90 -8.11
N VAL A 350 -9.68 16.93 -7.91
CA VAL A 350 -10.04 15.50 -7.82
C VAL A 350 -10.32 15.08 -6.37
N TYR A 351 -9.92 15.93 -5.42
CA TYR A 351 -10.12 15.74 -3.98
C TYR A 351 -10.13 17.09 -3.28
N TRP A 352 -11.02 17.31 -2.32
CA TRP A 352 -10.93 18.43 -1.39
C TRP A 352 -11.51 18.07 -0.02
N GLU A 353 -11.06 18.78 1.01
CA GLU A 353 -11.37 18.48 2.40
C GLU A 353 -11.36 19.75 3.24
N LEU A 354 -11.98 19.68 4.41
CA LEU A 354 -12.02 20.79 5.36
C LEU A 354 -11.57 20.37 6.76
N ASP A 355 -10.91 21.30 7.43
CA ASP A 355 -10.64 21.31 8.87
C ASP A 355 -11.47 22.45 9.49
N PRO A 356 -12.45 22.14 10.36
CA PRO A 356 -13.32 23.15 10.93
C PRO A 356 -12.71 23.89 12.12
N ASP A 357 -11.51 23.51 12.60
CA ASP A 357 -10.83 24.14 13.74
C ASP A 357 -9.29 24.11 13.57
N TRP A 358 -8.83 24.76 12.50
CA TRP A 358 -7.44 24.82 12.09
C TRP A 358 -6.56 25.58 13.08
N ASP A 359 -5.57 24.88 13.65
CA ASP A 359 -4.64 25.42 14.64
C ASP A 359 -3.39 26.11 14.05
N GLY A 360 -3.23 26.09 12.73
CA GLY A 360 -2.06 26.65 12.05
C GLY A 360 -0.89 25.68 11.84
N SER A 361 -1.00 24.45 12.33
CA SER A 361 0.07 23.44 12.31
C SER A 361 -0.36 22.11 11.66
N THR A 362 -1.34 21.40 12.23
CA THR A 362 -1.71 20.02 11.86
C THR A 362 -3.11 19.96 11.31
N PHE A 363 -3.29 19.51 10.06
CA PHE A 363 -4.57 19.65 9.39
C PHE A 363 -5.47 18.49 9.77
N ARG A 364 -6.60 18.77 10.43
CA ARG A 364 -7.53 17.75 10.90
C ARG A 364 -8.71 17.66 9.95
N SER A 365 -8.57 16.80 8.95
CA SER A 365 -9.57 16.59 7.92
C SER A 365 -10.83 15.96 8.50
N TYR A 366 -11.88 16.75 8.59
CA TYR A 366 -13.19 16.34 9.12
C TYR A 366 -14.11 15.83 8.01
N ALA A 367 -14.31 16.63 6.96
CA ALA A 367 -15.16 16.26 5.83
C ALA A 367 -14.35 16.29 4.53
N GLN A 368 -14.64 15.34 3.64
CA GLN A 368 -13.90 15.12 2.41
C GLN A 368 -14.87 14.91 1.24
N ALA A 369 -14.50 15.45 0.08
CA ALA A 369 -15.14 15.26 -1.19
C ALA A 369 -14.13 14.66 -2.17
N LEU A 370 -14.53 13.57 -2.83
CA LEU A 370 -13.67 12.80 -3.72
C LEU A 370 -14.33 12.69 -5.08
N GLN A 371 -13.53 12.81 -6.14
CA GLN A 371 -14.00 12.50 -7.49
C GLN A 371 -14.51 11.04 -7.52
N PRO A 372 -15.74 10.78 -8.03
CA PRO A 372 -16.22 9.42 -8.25
C PRO A 372 -15.32 8.65 -9.24
N LEU A 373 -15.09 7.36 -8.98
CA LEU A 373 -14.19 6.51 -9.80
C LEU A 373 -14.63 6.38 -11.27
N ARG A 374 -15.94 6.46 -11.55
CA ARG A 374 -16.49 6.20 -12.90
C ARG A 374 -17.17 7.44 -13.48
N HIS A 375 -18.34 7.76 -12.96
CA HIS A 375 -19.21 8.82 -13.46
C HIS A 375 -19.72 9.66 -12.30
N GLY A 376 -20.02 10.92 -12.60
CA GLY A 376 -20.47 11.91 -11.64
C GLY A 376 -19.41 12.99 -11.39
N ASP A 377 -19.88 14.10 -10.87
CA ASP A 377 -19.02 15.20 -10.46
C ASP A 377 -18.60 15.03 -9.01
N ILE A 378 -17.44 15.58 -8.66
CA ILE A 378 -17.01 15.67 -7.28
C ILE A 378 -18.08 16.44 -6.48
N PRO A 379 -18.42 16.01 -5.25
CA PRO A 379 -19.31 16.79 -4.40
C PRO A 379 -18.83 18.23 -4.31
N ARG A 380 -19.76 19.17 -4.58
CA ARG A 380 -19.47 20.60 -4.63
C ARG A 380 -19.78 21.33 -3.33
N SER A 381 -20.30 20.64 -2.33
CA SER A 381 -20.42 21.20 -0.99
C SER A 381 -20.01 20.21 0.08
N LEU A 382 -19.48 20.76 1.17
CA LEU A 382 -19.17 20.07 2.41
C LEU A 382 -19.74 20.88 3.57
N THR A 383 -20.24 20.18 4.58
CA THR A 383 -20.89 20.79 5.74
C THR A 383 -19.94 20.82 6.93
N LEU A 384 -19.83 21.99 7.55
CA LEU A 384 -19.13 22.21 8.81
C LEU A 384 -19.93 21.67 10.00
N PRO A 385 -19.27 21.25 11.10
CA PRO A 385 -19.95 20.94 12.35
C PRO A 385 -20.62 22.21 12.94
N PRO A 386 -21.56 22.06 13.89
CA PRO A 386 -22.29 23.20 14.47
C PRO A 386 -21.43 24.26 15.16
N ARG A 387 -20.24 23.87 15.63
CA ARG A 387 -19.23 24.76 16.19
C ARG A 387 -17.96 24.61 15.37
N SER A 388 -17.47 25.70 14.84
CA SER A 388 -16.23 25.76 14.06
C SER A 388 -15.42 26.96 14.54
N GLY A 389 -14.10 26.81 14.57
CA GLY A 389 -13.15 27.87 14.82
C GLY A 389 -12.67 28.44 13.50
N LYS A 390 -11.35 28.57 13.36
CA LYS A 390 -10.72 28.97 12.11
C LYS A 390 -10.87 27.82 11.11
N VAL A 391 -11.56 28.03 10.00
CA VAL A 391 -11.76 26.97 9.00
C VAL A 391 -10.59 26.94 8.04
N CYS A 392 -10.10 25.75 7.70
CA CYS A 392 -9.12 25.55 6.64
C CYS A 392 -9.63 24.55 5.60
N ILE A 393 -9.36 24.82 4.34
CA ILE A 393 -9.72 23.98 3.20
C ILE A 393 -8.43 23.52 2.52
N ARG A 394 -8.36 22.23 2.17
CA ARG A 394 -7.33 21.69 1.28
C ARG A 394 -7.96 21.14 0.01
N SER A 395 -7.29 21.30 -1.11
CA SER A 395 -7.71 20.71 -2.38
C SER A 395 -6.53 20.15 -3.15
N VAL A 396 -6.77 19.07 -3.90
CA VAL A 396 -5.79 18.43 -4.77
C VAL A 396 -6.34 18.31 -6.18
N THR A 397 -5.58 18.79 -7.16
CA THR A 397 -5.89 18.69 -8.59
C THR A 397 -5.37 17.39 -9.20
N ALA A 398 -5.81 17.05 -10.41
CA ALA A 398 -5.44 15.78 -11.07
C ALA A 398 -3.92 15.61 -11.25
N ASP A 399 -3.22 16.69 -11.57
CA ASP A 399 -1.77 16.76 -11.71
C ASP A 399 -1.01 16.70 -10.37
N GLY A 400 -1.72 16.75 -9.24
CA GLY A 400 -1.18 16.55 -7.89
C GLY A 400 -0.76 17.83 -7.17
N ALA A 401 -1.08 19.01 -7.73
CA ALA A 401 -0.94 20.26 -7.00
C ALA A 401 -1.89 20.26 -5.80
N GLN A 402 -1.37 20.62 -4.62
CA GLN A 402 -2.13 20.74 -3.39
C GLN A 402 -2.12 22.20 -2.95
N SER A 403 -3.29 22.70 -2.59
CA SER A 403 -3.44 24.04 -2.06
C SER A 403 -4.12 24.00 -0.69
N GLU A 404 -3.78 24.95 0.16
CA GLU A 404 -4.31 25.09 1.53
C GLU A 404 -4.76 26.53 1.76
N PHE A 405 -5.97 26.70 2.27
CA PHE A 405 -6.62 28.00 2.42
C PHE A 405 -7.27 28.10 3.79
N ALA A 406 -6.87 29.07 4.60
CA ALA A 406 -7.62 29.40 5.80
C ALA A 406 -8.69 30.46 5.46
N LEU A 407 -9.93 30.22 5.87
CA LEU A 407 -10.97 31.23 5.89
C LEU A 407 -10.81 32.04 7.18
N GLU A 408 -10.75 33.37 7.05
CA GLU A 408 -10.74 34.30 8.18
C GLU A 408 -12.14 34.58 8.73
#